data_AF-A0A5K1HPB6-F1
#
_entry.id   AF-A0A5K1HPB6-F1
#
_cell.length_a   1.000
_cell.length_b   1.000
_cell.length_c   1.000
_cell.angle_alpha   90.00
_cell.angle_beta   90.00
_cell.angle_gamma   90.00
#
_symmetry.space_group_name_H-M   'P 1'
#
loop_
_entity.id
_entity.type
_entity.pdbx_description
1 polymer ?
#
loop_
_entity_poly.entity_id
_entity_poly.type
_entity_poly.pdbx_seq_one_letter_code
_entity_poly.pdbx_strand_id
1 'polypeptide(L)' 'LLQTRDPLLIDLVTKVLQYSPIKRITPAEAILHEYFDELRDEARYQEILFKVKAVPELFDYSQGKNVGYLE' A
#
# COMPACT_ATOMS: atom_id res chain seq x y z
N LEU A 1 16.18 -8.84 10.03
CA LEU A 1 14.74 -8.78 10.39
C LEU A 1 14.38 -7.32 10.56
N LEU A 2 13.26 -6.87 10.00
CA LEU A 2 12.87 -5.45 9.93
C LEU A 2 12.97 -4.80 11.33
N GLN A 3 13.66 -3.67 11.45
CA GLN A 3 13.80 -2.94 12.73
C GLN A 3 12.59 -2.03 13.02
N THR A 4 11.42 -2.36 12.47
CA THR A 4 10.16 -1.63 12.71
C THR A 4 9.38 -2.29 13.84
N ARG A 5 8.65 -1.49 14.63
CA ARG A 5 7.78 -1.98 15.72
C ARG A 5 6.31 -2.06 15.30
N ASP A 6 5.99 -1.73 14.05
CA ASP A 6 4.62 -1.73 13.56
C ASP A 6 4.18 -3.16 13.18
N PRO A 7 3.23 -3.75 13.92
CA PRO A 7 2.77 -5.12 13.65
C PRO A 7 2.06 -5.25 12.30
N LEU A 8 1.35 -4.22 11.84
CA LEU A 8 0.62 -4.25 10.56
C LEU A 8 1.57 -4.19 9.38
N LEU A 9 2.66 -3.43 9.51
CA LEU A 9 3.71 -3.39 8.50
C LEU A 9 4.45 -4.73 8.42
N ILE A 10 4.75 -5.35 9.56
CA ILE A 10 5.41 -6.66 9.60
C ILE A 10 4.54 -7.72 8.93
N ASP A 11 3.23 -7.71 9.19
CA ASP A 11 2.29 -8.64 8.58
C ASP A 11 2.20 -8.46 7.05
N LEU A 12 2.05 -7.21 6.58
CA LEU A 12 2.04 -6.89 5.15
C LEU A 12 3.33 -7.39 4.46
N VAL A 13 4.50 -7.05 5.02
CA VAL A 13 5.78 -7.43 4.43
C VAL A 13 5.98 -8.94 4.46
N THR A 14 5.48 -9.65 5.47
CA THR A 14 5.54 -11.11 5.54
C THR A 14 4.69 -11.77 4.45
N LYS A 15 3.53 -11.18 4.12
CA LYS A 15 2.66 -11.64 3.03
C LYS A 15 3.22 -11.34 1.64
N VAL A 16 3.99 -10.25 1.50
CA VAL A 16 4.66 -9.86 0.24
C VAL A 16 5.96 -10.65 0.02
N LEU A 17 6.80 -10.76 1.04
CA LEU A 17 8.12 -11.41 0.97
C LEU A 17 8.03 -12.92 1.24
N GLN A 18 7.14 -13.59 0.51
CA GLN A 18 7.07 -15.04 0.46
C GLN A 18 8.10 -15.60 -0.53
N TYR A 19 8.78 -16.69 -0.15
CA TYR A 19 9.69 -17.41 -1.04
C TYR A 19 8.98 -17.98 -2.26
N SER A 20 7.79 -18.53 -2.05
CA SER A 20 6.96 -19.05 -3.14
C SER A 20 6.18 -17.91 -3.78
N PRO A 21 6.33 -17.66 -5.11
CA PRO A 21 5.64 -16.57 -5.78
C PRO A 21 4.12 -16.74 -5.77
N ILE A 22 3.61 -17.98 -5.74
CA ILE A 22 2.17 -18.29 -5.73
C ILE A 22 1.54 -17.92 -4.37
N LYS A 23 2.34 -17.89 -3.30
CA LYS A 23 1.87 -17.52 -1.96
C LYS A 23 1.93 -16.02 -1.70
N ARG A 24 2.49 -15.25 -2.62
CA ARG A 24 2.59 -13.79 -2.49
C ARG A 24 1.21 -13.18 -2.74
N ILE A 25 0.82 -12.23 -1.89
CA ILE A 25 -0.39 -11.45 -2.11
C ILE A 25 -0.27 -10.62 -3.40
N THR A 26 -1.38 -10.47 -4.11
CA THR A 26 -1.45 -9.64 -5.30
C THR A 26 -1.32 -8.15 -4.94
N PRO A 27 -0.94 -7.28 -5.90
CA PRO A 27 -0.89 -5.84 -5.65
C PRO A 27 -2.23 -5.27 -5.17
N ALA A 28 -3.35 -5.77 -5.71
CA ALA A 28 -4.68 -5.35 -5.29
C ALA A 28 -4.97 -5.73 -3.83
N GLU A 29 -4.64 -6.97 -3.43
CA GLU A 29 -4.78 -7.42 -2.04
C GLU A 29 -3.84 -6.67 -1.08
N ALA A 30 -2.63 -6.33 -1.53
CA ALA A 30 -1.67 -5.55 -0.75
C ALA A 30 -2.20 -4.14 -0.48
N ILE A 31 -2.80 -3.49 -1.48
CA ILE A 31 -3.41 -2.15 -1.32
C ILE A 31 -4.60 -2.20 -0.38
N LEU A 32 -5.32 -3.32 -0.29
CA LEU A 32 -6.46 -3.55 0.61
C LEU A 32 -6.05 -3.90 2.07
N HIS A 33 -4.76 -4.07 2.35
CA HIS A 33 -4.28 -4.39 3.69
C HIS A 33 -4.62 -3.32 4.74
N GLU A 34 -4.85 -3.73 5.99
CA GLU A 34 -5.18 -2.85 7.13
C GLU A 34 -4.10 -1.80 7.41
N TYR A 35 -2.86 -2.10 7.03
CA TYR A 35 -1.75 -1.14 7.12
C TYR A 35 -2.05 0.17 6.37
N PHE A 36 -2.84 0.12 5.30
CA PHE A 36 -3.22 1.29 4.52
C PHE A 36 -4.58 1.89 4.91
N ASP A 37 -5.24 1.41 5.97
CA ASP A 37 -6.53 1.98 6.43
C ASP A 37 -6.40 3.45 6.84
N GLU A 38 -5.25 3.84 7.39
CA GLU A 38 -4.97 5.24 7.72
C GLU A 38 -5.03 6.16 6.49
N LEU A 39 -4.71 5.64 5.29
CA LEU A 39 -4.83 6.42 4.06
C LEU A 39 -6.28 6.49 3.55
N ARG A 40 -7.15 5.58 3.98
CA ARG A 40 -8.56 5.51 3.56
C ARG A 40 -9.46 6.40 4.40
N ASP A 41 -9.05 6.70 5.63
CA ASP A 41 -9.72 7.70 6.47
C ASP A 41 -9.45 9.09 5.88
N GLU A 42 -10.51 9.76 5.43
CA GLU A 42 -10.42 11.06 4.77
C GLU A 42 -9.79 12.13 5.69
N ALA A 43 -10.09 12.11 7.00
CA ALA A 43 -9.51 13.09 7.92
C ALA A 43 -8.00 12.87 8.09
N ARG A 44 -7.57 11.61 8.24
CA ARG A 44 -6.15 11.23 8.32
C ARG A 44 -5.42 11.53 7.01
N TYR A 45 -6.03 11.21 5.87
CA TYR A 45 -5.48 11.49 4.56
C TYR A 45 -5.21 12.98 4.38
N GLN A 46 -6.17 13.86 4.72
CA GLN A 46 -5.99 15.31 4.67
C GLN A 46 -4.88 15.81 5.61
N GLU A 47 -4.74 15.24 6.81
CA GLU A 47 -3.61 15.56 7.70
C GLU A 47 -2.25 15.19 7.09
N ILE A 48 -2.16 14.03 6.42
CA ILE A 48 -0.94 13.56 5.77
C ILE A 48 -0.62 14.47 4.57
N LEU A 49 -1.62 14.85 3.76
CA LEU A 49 -1.45 15.82 2.67
C LEU A 49 -0.89 17.15 3.18
N PHE A 50 -1.37 17.62 4.33
CA PHE A 50 -0.89 18.87 4.93
C PHE A 50 0.54 18.77 5.46
N LYS A 51 0.89 17.64 6.09
CA LYS A 51 2.25 17.37 6.62
C LYS A 51 3.26 17.11 5.52
N VAL A 52 2.85 16.43 4.45
CA VAL A 52 3.69 15.98 3.34
C VAL A 52 3.22 16.72 2.08
N LYS A 53 3.86 17.85 1.77
CA LYS A 53 3.54 18.77 0.66
C LYS A 53 3.43 18.15 -0.75
N ALA A 54 3.68 16.85 -0.93
CA ALA A 54 3.82 16.19 -2.23
C ALA A 54 3.27 14.75 -2.25
N VAL A 55 2.14 14.48 -1.59
CA VAL A 55 1.45 13.19 -1.79
C VAL A 55 0.68 13.28 -3.13
N PRO A 56 0.93 12.37 -4.08
CA PRO A 56 0.19 12.33 -5.35
C PRO A 56 -1.26 11.90 -5.12
N GLU A 57 -2.13 12.13 -6.11
CA GLU A 57 -3.51 11.63 -6.07
C GLU A 57 -3.49 10.08 -6.02
N LEU A 58 -3.91 9.51 -4.88
CA LEU A 58 -3.85 8.07 -4.62
C LEU A 58 -5.09 7.31 -5.10
N PHE A 59 -6.21 8.02 -5.25
CA PHE A 59 -7.53 7.43 -5.49
C PHE A 59 -8.11 7.74 -6.88
N ASP A 60 -7.32 8.38 -7.76
CA ASP A 60 -7.71 8.53 -9.15
C ASP A 60 -7.43 7.24 -9.94
N TYR A 61 -8.40 6.32 -9.86
CA TYR A 61 -8.38 5.08 -10.64
C TYR A 61 -8.74 5.28 -12.12
N SER A 62 -9.10 6.51 -12.55
CA SER A 62 -9.44 6.82 -13.95
C SER A 62 -8.19 6.95 -14.82
N GLN A 63 -7.04 7.30 -14.21
CA GLN A 63 -5.73 7.25 -14.86
C GLN A 63 -5.23 5.81 -14.83
N GLY A 64 -5.86 4.95 -15.61
CA GLY A 64 -5.38 3.61 -15.95
C GLY A 64 -4.09 3.66 -16.75
N LYS A 65 -3.02 4.27 -16.22
CA LYS A 65 -1.68 3.94 -16.67
C LYS A 65 -1.39 2.56 -16.08
N ASN A 66 -1.83 1.55 -16.81
CA ASN A 66 -1.35 0.18 -16.70
C ASN A 66 0.17 0.21 -16.96
N VAL A 67 0.95 0.60 -15.95
CA VAL A 67 2.41 0.52 -16.01
C VAL A 67 2.76 -0.94 -15.77
N GLY A 68 2.79 -1.70 -16.87
CA GLY A 68 3.56 -2.92 -17.01
C GLY A 68 2.98 -4.19 -16.39
N TYR A 69 1.86 -4.68 -16.93
CA TYR A 69 1.61 -6.13 -16.98
C TYR A 69 0.90 -6.49 -18.29
N LEU A 70 1.58 -6.31 -19.43
CA LEU A 70 1.37 -7.10 -20.64
C LEU A 70 2.70 -7.17 -21.40
N GLU A 71 3.16 -8.42 -21.54
CA GLU A 71 4.36 -8.95 -22.25
C GLU A 71 5.73 -8.87 -21.54
#